data_AF-A0A101EPN0-F1
#
_entry.id   AF-A0A101EPN0-F1
#
_cell.length_a   1.000
_cell.length_b   1.000
_cell.length_c   1.000
_cell.angle_alpha   90.00
_cell.angle_beta   90.00
_cell.angle_gamma   90.00
#
_symmetry.space_group_name_H-M   'P 1'
#
loop_
_entity.id
_entity.type
_entity.pdbx_description
1 polymer ?
#
loop_
_entity_poly.entity_id
_entity_poly.type
_entity_poly.pdbx_seq_one_letter_code
_entity_poly.pdbx_strand_id
1 'polypeptide(L)'
;MMEFFPEIPKIQFEGKESTNPLAFKFYDPNEVIDGKPLKDHLKFSVAFWHTFVNEGRDPFGDPTAERPWNRFSDPMDKAFARVDALFEFCEKLNIEYFCFHDRDIAPEGKTLRETNKILDKVVERIKERMKDSNVKLLWGTANLFSHPRYMHGAATTCSADVFAYAAAQVKKALEITKELGGEGYVFWGGREGYETLLNTDLGLELENLARFLRMAVEYAKKIGFTGQFLIEPKPKEPTKHQYDFDVATAYAFLKNHGLDEYFKFNIEANHATLAGHTFQHELRMARILGKFGSIDANQGDLLLGWDTDQFPTNIYDTTLAMYEVIKAGGFTKGGLNFDAKVRRASYKVEDLFIGHIVGMDTFALGFKIAYKLVKDEVLDRFIEEKYRSFKEGIGKEIVEGKADFEKLEEYIIDKEDIELPSGKQEYLESLLNSYIVKTIAELR
;
A
#
# COMPACT_ATOMS: atom_id res chain seq x y z
N MET A 1 3.73 -21.41 -25.46
CA MET A 1 3.43 -19.97 -25.38
C MET A 1 4.66 -19.19 -25.81
N MET A 2 4.51 -18.02 -26.43
CA MET A 2 5.66 -17.15 -26.71
C MET A 2 6.09 -16.50 -25.39
N GLU A 3 7.34 -16.70 -24.98
CA GLU A 3 7.91 -16.03 -23.80
C GLU A 3 8.13 -14.54 -24.06
N PHE A 4 7.80 -13.70 -23.08
CA PHE A 4 8.03 -12.25 -23.10
C PHE A 4 9.42 -11.88 -22.57
N PHE A 5 9.99 -12.70 -21.68
CA PHE A 5 11.27 -12.41 -21.01
C PHE A 5 12.29 -13.55 -21.20
N PRO A 6 12.64 -13.94 -22.43
CA PRO A 6 13.42 -15.17 -22.70
C PRO A 6 14.80 -15.20 -22.02
N GLU A 7 15.41 -14.04 -21.83
CA GLU A 7 16.73 -13.90 -21.19
C GLU A 7 16.67 -13.95 -19.65
N ILE A 8 15.47 -13.91 -19.06
CA ILE A 8 15.27 -13.89 -17.61
C ILE A 8 14.83 -15.28 -17.15
N PRO A 9 15.65 -15.99 -16.35
CA PRO A 9 15.25 -17.24 -15.76
C PRO A 9 14.25 -17.02 -14.61
N LYS A 10 13.71 -18.12 -14.07
CA LYS A 10 13.05 -18.05 -12.77
C LYS A 10 14.07 -17.68 -11.69
N ILE A 11 13.80 -16.62 -10.95
CA ILE A 11 14.65 -16.07 -9.90
C ILE A 11 14.66 -17.01 -8.70
N GLN A 12 15.86 -17.31 -8.18
CA GLN A 12 16.07 -18.20 -7.05
C GLN A 12 16.77 -17.48 -5.91
N PHE A 13 16.68 -18.05 -4.71
CA PHE A 13 17.46 -17.63 -3.57
C PHE A 13 18.89 -18.17 -3.68
N GLU A 14 19.89 -17.30 -3.58
CA GLU A 14 21.31 -17.65 -3.64
C GLU A 14 22.09 -17.25 -2.37
N GLY A 15 21.42 -16.65 -1.38
CA GLY A 15 22.02 -16.27 -0.10
C GLY A 15 22.77 -14.94 -0.12
N LYS A 16 23.15 -14.49 1.07
CA LYS A 16 23.61 -13.11 1.32
C LYS A 16 24.90 -12.71 0.58
N GLU A 17 25.73 -13.69 0.22
CA GLU A 17 27.02 -13.47 -0.45
C GLU A 17 26.91 -13.49 -1.99
N SER A 18 25.71 -13.76 -2.54
CA SER A 18 25.52 -13.80 -4.00
C SER A 18 25.75 -12.43 -4.64
N THR A 19 26.47 -12.43 -5.75
CA THR A 19 26.73 -11.26 -6.59
C THR A 19 25.85 -11.25 -7.86
N ASN A 20 25.02 -12.27 -8.07
CA ASN A 20 24.13 -12.36 -9.23
C ASN A 20 22.97 -11.37 -9.09
N PRO A 21 22.80 -10.36 -9.96
CA PRO A 21 21.71 -9.39 -9.83
C PRO A 21 20.31 -10.01 -10.01
N LEU A 22 20.21 -11.17 -10.67
CA LEU A 22 18.97 -11.91 -10.91
C LEU A 22 18.78 -13.09 -9.92
N ALA A 23 19.04 -12.82 -8.65
CA ALA A 23 18.84 -13.76 -7.54
C ALA A 23 18.38 -13.02 -6.29
N PHE A 24 17.61 -13.68 -5.43
CA PHE A 24 17.32 -13.18 -4.09
C PHE A 24 18.48 -13.48 -3.14
N LYS A 25 18.86 -12.49 -2.33
CA LYS A 25 19.91 -12.61 -1.31
C LYS A 25 19.34 -12.80 0.08
N PHE A 26 18.13 -12.28 0.32
CA PHE A 26 17.50 -12.26 1.64
C PHE A 26 16.09 -12.85 1.64
N TYR A 27 15.43 -12.86 0.48
CA TYR A 27 14.12 -13.49 0.31
C TYR A 27 14.25 -14.94 -0.14
N ASP A 28 14.11 -15.87 0.81
CA ASP A 28 13.80 -17.28 0.51
C ASP A 28 12.28 -17.46 0.68
N PRO A 29 11.50 -17.62 -0.41
CA PRO A 29 10.05 -17.76 -0.35
C PRO A 29 9.58 -18.90 0.56
N ASN A 30 10.38 -19.96 0.70
CA ASN A 30 10.02 -21.19 1.41
C ASN A 30 10.60 -21.25 2.84
N GLU A 31 11.41 -20.29 3.26
CA GLU A 31 11.90 -20.21 4.63
C GLU A 31 10.72 -20.12 5.61
N VAL A 32 10.66 -21.04 6.56
CA VAL A 32 9.55 -21.12 7.52
C VAL A 32 9.88 -20.34 8.78
N ILE A 33 9.05 -19.35 9.12
CA ILE A 33 9.10 -18.58 10.36
C ILE A 33 7.73 -18.72 11.05
N ASP A 34 7.73 -19.20 12.30
CA ASP A 34 6.51 -19.50 13.09
C ASP A 34 5.47 -20.33 12.33
N GLY A 35 5.94 -21.35 11.62
CA GLY A 35 5.08 -22.32 10.91
C GLY A 35 4.48 -21.81 9.60
N LYS A 36 4.83 -20.60 9.15
CA LYS A 36 4.43 -20.05 7.84
C LYS A 36 5.66 -19.78 6.97
N PRO A 37 5.61 -20.10 5.65
CA PRO A 37 6.68 -19.72 4.73
C PRO A 37 6.74 -18.20 4.59
N LEU A 38 7.93 -17.65 4.33
CA LEU A 38 8.17 -16.20 4.29
C LEU A 38 7.27 -15.48 3.27
N LYS A 39 6.95 -16.13 2.15
CA LYS A 39 5.99 -15.61 1.16
C LYS A 39 4.59 -15.33 1.74
N ASP A 40 4.15 -16.08 2.75
CA ASP A 40 2.83 -15.91 3.39
C ASP A 40 2.85 -14.82 4.47
N HIS A 41 4.02 -14.47 4.97
CA HIS A 41 4.20 -13.29 5.85
C HIS A 41 4.21 -12.00 5.05
N LEU A 42 4.89 -11.99 3.90
CA LEU A 42 5.14 -10.79 3.11
C LEU A 42 4.03 -10.51 2.09
N LYS A 43 3.42 -11.56 1.51
CA LYS A 43 2.34 -11.47 0.51
C LYS A 43 2.64 -10.42 -0.57
N PHE A 44 3.83 -10.52 -1.18
CA PHE A 44 4.25 -9.60 -2.23
C PHE A 44 3.27 -9.60 -3.40
N SER A 45 2.99 -8.41 -3.92
CA SER A 45 2.13 -8.16 -5.06
C SER A 45 2.81 -7.23 -6.07
N VAL A 46 2.51 -7.40 -7.35
CA VAL A 46 2.94 -6.50 -8.43
C VAL A 46 1.83 -5.50 -8.79
N ALA A 47 2.21 -4.22 -8.90
CA ALA A 47 1.35 -3.17 -9.45
C ALA A 47 1.31 -3.24 -10.98
N PHE A 48 0.12 -3.47 -11.55
CA PHE A 48 -0.02 -3.59 -13.00
C PHE A 48 0.33 -2.28 -13.72
N TRP A 49 -0.10 -1.14 -13.17
CA TRP A 49 0.07 0.18 -13.76
C TRP A 49 1.56 0.55 -13.94
N HIS A 50 2.41 0.32 -12.93
CA HIS A 50 3.83 0.62 -13.06
C HIS A 50 4.62 -0.41 -13.86
N THR A 51 4.26 -1.68 -13.77
CA THR A 51 5.08 -2.74 -14.38
C THR A 51 4.77 -2.92 -15.86
N PHE A 52 3.49 -2.88 -16.24
CA PHE A 52 3.05 -3.24 -17.60
C PHE A 52 2.53 -2.05 -18.42
N VAL A 53 2.04 -0.99 -17.76
CA VAL A 53 1.46 0.18 -18.45
C VAL A 53 2.44 1.36 -18.52
N ASN A 54 3.13 1.68 -17.43
CA ASN A 54 4.08 2.78 -17.39
C ASN A 54 5.27 2.51 -18.32
N GLU A 55 5.61 3.52 -19.12
CA GLU A 55 6.71 3.45 -20.10
C GLU A 55 7.79 4.52 -19.84
N GLY A 56 7.87 5.06 -18.61
CA GLY A 56 8.91 6.03 -18.23
C GLY A 56 8.68 7.47 -18.72
N ARG A 57 7.45 7.82 -19.13
CA ARG A 57 7.08 9.22 -19.40
C ARG A 57 7.09 10.01 -18.09
N ASP A 58 7.62 11.23 -18.15
CA ASP A 58 7.57 12.22 -17.08
C ASP A 58 7.02 13.56 -17.64
N PRO A 59 6.85 14.62 -16.82
CA PRO A 59 6.30 15.89 -17.30
C PRO A 59 7.13 16.60 -18.38
N PHE A 60 8.38 16.20 -18.59
CA PHE A 60 9.36 16.89 -19.44
C PHE A 60 9.93 16.01 -20.56
N GLY A 61 9.52 14.75 -20.67
CA GLY A 61 10.11 13.81 -21.62
C GLY A 61 9.20 12.66 -22.04
N ASP A 62 9.44 12.18 -23.25
CA ASP A 62 8.74 11.04 -23.84
C ASP A 62 9.01 9.72 -23.08
N PRO A 63 8.20 8.66 -23.33
CA PRO A 63 8.47 7.33 -22.83
C PRO A 63 9.86 6.82 -23.24
N THR A 64 10.50 6.04 -22.37
CA THR A 64 11.83 5.45 -22.58
C THR A 64 11.82 3.93 -22.59
N ALA A 65 10.82 3.31 -21.98
CA ALA A 65 10.81 1.88 -21.70
C ALA A 65 10.82 1.01 -22.97
N GLU A 66 11.75 0.06 -23.02
CA GLU A 66 11.76 -1.01 -24.01
C GLU A 66 10.91 -2.17 -23.50
N ARG A 67 9.74 -2.41 -24.12
CA ARG A 67 8.81 -3.46 -23.68
C ARG A 67 8.40 -4.37 -24.83
N PRO A 68 8.39 -5.69 -24.63
CA PRO A 68 8.11 -6.66 -25.70
C PRO A 68 6.68 -6.54 -26.25
N TRP A 69 5.72 -6.06 -25.45
CA TRP A 69 4.35 -5.81 -25.87
C TRP A 69 4.17 -4.53 -26.71
N ASN A 70 5.21 -3.69 -26.87
CA ASN A 70 5.12 -2.49 -27.72
C ASN A 70 5.10 -2.79 -29.23
N ARG A 71 5.36 -4.04 -29.62
CA ARG A 71 5.21 -4.50 -31.02
C ARG A 71 3.75 -4.58 -31.49
N PHE A 72 2.80 -4.62 -30.56
CA PHE A 72 1.37 -4.70 -30.88
C PHE A 72 0.79 -3.29 -31.01
N SER A 73 0.29 -2.97 -32.21
CA SER A 73 -0.36 -1.68 -32.49
C SER A 73 -1.86 -1.68 -32.17
N ASP A 74 -2.52 -2.84 -32.23
CA ASP A 74 -3.91 -2.98 -31.80
C ASP A 74 -3.99 -2.91 -30.26
N PRO A 75 -4.83 -2.02 -29.69
CA PRO A 75 -4.94 -1.86 -28.24
C PRO A 75 -5.37 -3.13 -27.49
N MET A 76 -6.20 -3.99 -28.09
CA MET A 76 -6.65 -5.24 -27.48
C MET A 76 -5.56 -6.30 -27.52
N ASP A 77 -4.82 -6.41 -28.63
CA ASP A 77 -3.67 -7.32 -28.69
C ASP A 77 -2.61 -6.91 -27.65
N LYS A 78 -2.35 -5.61 -27.49
CA LYS A 78 -1.45 -5.09 -26.45
C LYS A 78 -1.97 -5.39 -25.03
N ALA A 79 -3.28 -5.29 -24.79
CA ALA A 79 -3.90 -5.64 -23.51
C ALA A 79 -3.72 -7.13 -23.17
N PHE A 80 -4.01 -8.03 -24.11
CA PHE A 80 -3.80 -9.46 -23.91
C PHE A 80 -2.32 -9.83 -23.73
N ALA A 81 -1.43 -9.19 -24.49
CA ALA A 81 0.01 -9.38 -24.33
C ALA A 81 0.50 -8.99 -22.92
N ARG A 82 -0.02 -7.89 -22.35
CA ARG A 82 0.29 -7.48 -20.96
C ARG A 82 -0.22 -8.48 -19.94
N VAL A 83 -1.41 -9.06 -20.13
CA VAL A 83 -1.91 -10.14 -19.26
C VAL A 83 -0.98 -11.35 -19.32
N ASP A 84 -0.61 -11.80 -20.52
CA ASP A 84 0.29 -12.96 -20.64
C ASP A 84 1.68 -12.67 -20.03
N ALA A 85 2.20 -11.45 -20.20
CA ALA A 85 3.44 -11.00 -19.57
C ALA A 85 3.35 -10.90 -18.03
N LEU A 86 2.20 -10.48 -17.47
CA LEU A 86 1.97 -10.44 -16.02
C LEU A 86 2.20 -11.81 -15.37
N PHE A 87 1.57 -12.86 -15.90
CA PHE A 87 1.70 -14.19 -15.30
C PHE A 87 3.10 -14.77 -15.45
N GLU A 88 3.77 -14.55 -16.58
CA GLU A 88 5.19 -14.93 -16.75
C GLU A 88 6.11 -14.17 -15.78
N PHE A 89 5.87 -12.87 -15.60
CA PHE A 89 6.64 -12.02 -14.69
C PHE A 89 6.52 -12.51 -13.24
N CYS A 90 5.29 -12.73 -12.77
CA CYS A 90 5.01 -13.24 -11.44
C CYS A 90 5.62 -14.64 -11.22
N GLU A 91 5.49 -15.54 -12.20
CA GLU A 91 6.07 -16.88 -12.13
C GLU A 91 7.59 -16.82 -11.99
N LYS A 92 8.26 -15.99 -12.80
CA LYS A 92 9.71 -15.82 -12.76
C LYS A 92 10.18 -15.19 -11.45
N LEU A 93 9.43 -14.25 -10.87
CA LEU A 93 9.79 -13.61 -9.59
C LEU A 93 9.29 -14.33 -8.33
N ASN A 94 8.53 -15.43 -8.45
CA ASN A 94 7.83 -16.07 -7.32
C ASN A 94 6.90 -15.10 -6.55
N ILE A 95 6.18 -14.25 -7.29
CA ILE A 95 5.12 -13.38 -6.76
C ILE A 95 3.78 -14.10 -6.92
N GLU A 96 2.96 -14.14 -5.87
CA GLU A 96 1.66 -14.83 -5.88
C GLU A 96 0.46 -13.87 -5.92
N TYR A 97 0.69 -12.56 -5.98
CA TYR A 97 -0.38 -11.57 -6.03
C TYR A 97 -0.12 -10.47 -7.07
N PHE A 98 -1.19 -9.84 -7.55
CA PHE A 98 -1.13 -8.61 -8.32
C PHE A 98 -2.27 -7.68 -7.96
N CYS A 99 -2.11 -6.40 -8.30
CA CYS A 99 -3.12 -5.35 -8.17
C CYS A 99 -3.33 -4.66 -9.52
N PHE A 100 -4.55 -4.15 -9.79
CA PHE A 100 -4.82 -3.41 -11.03
C PHE A 100 -5.94 -2.36 -10.87
N HIS A 101 -5.84 -1.29 -11.65
CA HIS A 101 -6.99 -0.47 -12.00
C HIS A 101 -7.74 -1.05 -13.20
N ASP A 102 -9.05 -0.93 -13.22
CA ASP A 102 -9.89 -1.34 -14.34
C ASP A 102 -9.45 -0.76 -15.71
N ARG A 103 -8.82 0.42 -15.74
CA ARG A 103 -8.27 1.07 -16.95
C ARG A 103 -6.83 0.69 -17.29
N ASP A 104 -6.15 -0.06 -16.42
CA ASP A 104 -4.81 -0.57 -16.73
C ASP A 104 -4.89 -1.76 -17.69
N ILE A 105 -5.87 -2.63 -17.44
CA ILE A 105 -5.97 -3.92 -18.10
C ILE A 105 -6.68 -3.83 -19.46
N ALA A 106 -7.55 -2.84 -19.69
CA ALA A 106 -8.34 -2.73 -20.90
C ALA A 106 -8.51 -1.28 -21.38
N PRO A 107 -8.48 -1.02 -22.70
CA PRO A 107 -8.73 0.30 -23.25
C PRO A 107 -10.20 0.73 -23.10
N GLU A 108 -10.45 2.04 -23.08
CA GLU A 108 -11.83 2.57 -23.09
C GLU A 108 -12.45 2.55 -24.49
N GLY A 109 -13.75 2.27 -24.54
CA GLY A 109 -14.59 2.50 -25.71
C GLY A 109 -15.21 3.91 -25.70
N LYS A 110 -16.11 4.18 -26.65
CA LYS A 110 -16.80 5.49 -26.76
C LYS A 110 -17.90 5.68 -25.73
N THR A 111 -18.40 4.59 -25.16
CA THR A 111 -19.47 4.59 -24.16
C THR A 111 -19.10 3.63 -23.04
N LEU A 112 -19.65 3.85 -21.83
CA LEU A 112 -19.45 2.93 -20.71
C LEU A 112 -19.85 1.48 -21.06
N ARG A 113 -20.91 1.30 -21.86
CA ARG A 113 -21.33 -0.04 -22.33
C ARG A 113 -20.27 -0.72 -23.18
N GLU A 114 -19.63 0.04 -24.07
CA GLU A 114 -18.55 -0.47 -24.92
C GLU A 114 -17.31 -0.75 -24.08
N THR A 115 -16.90 0.18 -23.22
CA THR A 115 -15.79 -0.01 -22.26
C THR A 115 -15.98 -1.27 -21.42
N ASN A 116 -17.18 -1.50 -20.86
CA ASN A 116 -17.44 -2.70 -20.07
C ASN A 116 -17.33 -3.98 -20.91
N LYS A 117 -17.81 -3.99 -22.15
CA LYS A 117 -17.66 -5.15 -23.06
C LYS A 117 -16.19 -5.43 -23.43
N ILE A 118 -15.38 -4.39 -23.53
CA ILE A 118 -13.94 -4.51 -23.79
C ILE A 118 -13.25 -5.09 -22.55
N LEU A 119 -13.56 -4.53 -21.38
CA LEU A 119 -13.05 -4.98 -20.08
C LEU A 119 -13.37 -6.46 -19.81
N ASP A 120 -14.60 -6.90 -20.09
CA ASP A 120 -15.03 -8.29 -19.91
C ASP A 120 -14.14 -9.28 -20.67
N LYS A 121 -13.68 -8.94 -21.88
CA LYS A 121 -12.79 -9.81 -22.66
C LYS A 121 -11.44 -10.02 -21.97
N VAL A 122 -10.88 -8.97 -21.38
CA VAL A 122 -9.57 -9.05 -20.70
C VAL A 122 -9.74 -9.75 -19.35
N VAL A 123 -10.83 -9.49 -18.62
CA VAL A 123 -11.13 -10.18 -17.36
C VAL A 123 -11.27 -11.69 -17.57
N GLU A 124 -11.93 -12.13 -18.64
CA GLU A 124 -12.00 -13.57 -18.96
C GLU A 124 -10.61 -14.15 -19.23
N ARG A 125 -9.74 -13.44 -19.99
CA ARG A 125 -8.36 -13.87 -20.22
C ARG A 125 -7.55 -13.96 -18.92
N ILE A 126 -7.69 -12.98 -18.01
CA ILE A 126 -7.04 -13.00 -16.70
C ILE A 126 -7.52 -14.24 -15.92
N LYS A 127 -8.83 -14.46 -15.88
CA LYS A 127 -9.44 -15.60 -15.17
C LYS A 127 -8.99 -16.95 -15.72
N GLU A 128 -8.82 -17.08 -17.04
CA GLU A 128 -8.20 -18.26 -17.65
C GLU A 128 -6.78 -18.46 -17.15
N ARG A 129 -5.93 -17.44 -17.23
CA ARG A 129 -4.53 -17.51 -16.78
C ARG A 129 -4.38 -17.76 -15.27
N MET A 130 -5.30 -17.27 -14.45
CA MET A 130 -5.34 -17.57 -13.01
C MET A 130 -5.64 -19.04 -12.69
N LYS A 131 -6.32 -19.79 -13.58
CA LYS A 131 -6.56 -21.24 -13.36
C LYS A 131 -5.28 -22.06 -13.52
N ASP A 132 -4.38 -21.59 -14.37
CA ASP A 132 -3.12 -22.26 -14.70
C ASP A 132 -1.93 -21.75 -13.86
N SER A 133 -2.18 -20.86 -12.88
CA SER A 133 -1.17 -20.19 -12.07
C SER A 133 -1.58 -20.14 -10.60
N ASN A 134 -0.61 -19.91 -9.71
CA ASN A 134 -0.87 -19.65 -8.29
C ASN A 134 -1.12 -18.17 -7.98
N VAL A 135 -1.03 -17.31 -8.99
CA VAL A 135 -1.20 -15.85 -8.86
C VAL A 135 -2.67 -15.50 -8.60
N LYS A 136 -2.90 -14.67 -7.58
CA LYS A 136 -4.20 -14.22 -7.09
C LYS A 136 -4.33 -12.70 -7.21
N LEU A 137 -5.56 -12.21 -7.19
CA LEU A 137 -5.81 -10.79 -7.07
C LEU A 137 -5.70 -10.37 -5.60
N LEU A 138 -4.77 -9.49 -5.24
CA LEU A 138 -4.75 -8.92 -3.89
C LEU A 138 -5.89 -7.93 -3.74
N TRP A 139 -5.93 -6.92 -4.61
CA TRP A 139 -7.04 -5.99 -4.70
C TRP A 139 -7.20 -5.42 -6.11
N GLY A 140 -8.42 -5.00 -6.43
CA GLY A 140 -8.70 -4.19 -7.61
C GLY A 140 -9.15 -2.78 -7.20
N THR A 141 -9.13 -1.87 -8.17
CA THR A 141 -9.58 -0.49 -7.99
C THR A 141 -10.11 0.10 -9.31
N ALA A 142 -10.78 1.24 -9.24
CA ALA A 142 -11.21 2.00 -10.41
C ALA A 142 -10.29 3.21 -10.63
N ASN A 143 -9.78 3.39 -11.84
CA ASN A 143 -9.07 4.63 -12.20
C ASN A 143 -10.10 5.75 -12.42
N LEU A 144 -10.30 6.57 -11.38
CA LEU A 144 -11.21 7.71 -11.37
C LEU A 144 -10.48 9.06 -11.47
N PHE A 145 -9.30 9.08 -12.08
CA PHE A 145 -8.42 10.26 -12.05
C PHE A 145 -7.75 10.61 -13.39
N SER A 146 -7.59 9.64 -14.30
CA SER A 146 -6.84 9.84 -15.54
C SER A 146 -7.66 10.49 -16.66
N HIS A 147 -8.90 10.03 -16.88
CA HIS A 147 -9.73 10.52 -17.98
C HIS A 147 -10.17 11.98 -17.73
N PRO A 148 -10.21 12.86 -18.76
CA PRO A 148 -10.59 14.29 -18.60
C PRO A 148 -11.91 14.54 -17.89
N ARG A 149 -12.85 13.57 -17.93
CA ARG A 149 -14.13 13.63 -17.22
C ARG A 149 -13.98 13.84 -15.71
N TYR A 150 -12.85 13.45 -15.13
CA TYR A 150 -12.56 13.54 -13.69
C TYR A 150 -11.72 14.77 -13.30
N MET A 151 -11.54 15.74 -14.21
CA MET A 151 -10.70 16.93 -13.95
C MET A 151 -11.16 17.78 -12.76
N HIS A 152 -12.41 17.61 -12.31
CA HIS A 152 -12.98 18.27 -11.14
C HIS A 152 -13.39 17.29 -10.03
N GLY A 153 -12.76 16.11 -9.98
CA GLY A 153 -13.15 15.04 -9.05
C GLY A 153 -14.12 14.04 -9.66
N ALA A 154 -14.37 12.96 -8.92
CA ALA A 154 -15.25 11.87 -9.34
C ALA A 154 -16.49 11.84 -8.44
N ALA A 155 -16.36 11.46 -7.17
CA ALA A 155 -17.41 11.61 -6.18
C ALA A 155 -17.53 13.07 -5.71
N THR A 156 -16.45 13.84 -5.73
CA THR A 156 -16.41 15.25 -5.31
C THR A 156 -16.64 16.22 -6.46
N THR A 157 -17.11 15.71 -7.60
CA THR A 157 -17.34 16.51 -8.79
C THR A 157 -18.46 17.53 -8.64
N CYS A 158 -18.34 18.64 -9.37
CA CYS A 158 -19.43 19.61 -9.57
C CYS A 158 -20.46 19.17 -10.62
N SER A 159 -20.28 18.02 -11.28
CA SER A 159 -21.19 17.48 -12.31
C SER A 159 -21.84 16.16 -11.89
N ALA A 160 -23.17 16.15 -11.70
CA ALA A 160 -23.91 14.95 -11.34
C ALA A 160 -23.74 13.79 -12.37
N ASP A 161 -23.53 14.10 -13.64
CA ASP A 161 -23.25 13.10 -14.68
C ASP A 161 -21.90 12.41 -14.47
N VAL A 162 -20.89 13.15 -14.01
CA VAL A 162 -19.58 12.59 -13.67
C VAL A 162 -19.69 11.72 -12.42
N PHE A 163 -20.46 12.14 -11.41
CA PHE A 163 -20.74 11.34 -10.22
C PHE A 163 -21.39 10.00 -10.62
N ALA A 164 -22.41 10.05 -11.49
CA ALA A 164 -23.09 8.87 -12.00
C ALA A 164 -22.14 7.94 -12.79
N TYR A 165 -21.27 8.50 -13.63
CA TYR A 165 -20.28 7.72 -14.37
C TYR A 165 -19.28 7.03 -13.42
N ALA A 166 -18.74 7.76 -12.44
CA ALA A 166 -17.82 7.23 -11.44
C ALA A 166 -18.46 6.07 -10.65
N ALA A 167 -19.70 6.25 -10.21
CA ALA A 167 -20.43 5.20 -9.48
C ALA A 167 -20.65 3.96 -10.35
N ALA A 168 -20.98 4.15 -11.62
CA ALA A 168 -21.15 3.04 -12.56
C ALA A 168 -19.82 2.32 -12.88
N GLN A 169 -18.70 3.04 -12.90
CA GLN A 169 -17.36 2.46 -13.05
C GLN A 169 -16.97 1.66 -11.80
N VAL A 170 -17.13 2.21 -10.59
CA VAL A 170 -16.85 1.51 -9.32
C VAL A 170 -17.73 0.27 -9.15
N LYS A 171 -19.01 0.35 -9.53
CA LYS A 171 -19.90 -0.81 -9.58
C LYS A 171 -19.30 -1.94 -10.41
N LYS A 172 -18.80 -1.65 -11.62
CA LYS A 172 -18.19 -2.65 -12.51
C LYS A 172 -16.85 -3.14 -11.97
N ALA A 173 -16.03 -2.26 -11.40
CA ALA A 173 -14.75 -2.61 -10.78
C ALA A 173 -14.96 -3.60 -9.62
N LEU A 174 -15.91 -3.34 -8.71
CA LEU A 174 -16.28 -4.26 -7.64
C LEU A 174 -16.74 -5.63 -8.15
N GLU A 175 -17.50 -5.67 -9.25
CA GLU A 175 -17.94 -6.93 -9.86
C GLU A 175 -16.77 -7.76 -10.35
N ILE A 176 -15.83 -7.16 -11.07
CA ILE A 176 -14.67 -7.89 -11.62
C ILE A 176 -13.66 -8.24 -10.53
N THR A 177 -13.49 -7.40 -9.50
CA THR A 177 -12.67 -7.72 -8.33
C THR A 177 -13.26 -8.91 -7.59
N LYS A 178 -14.58 -8.97 -7.41
CA LYS A 178 -15.24 -10.14 -6.83
C LYS A 178 -15.06 -11.37 -7.72
N GLU A 179 -15.26 -11.24 -9.03
CA GLU A 179 -15.16 -12.35 -9.99
C GLU A 179 -13.76 -12.97 -10.01
N LEU A 180 -12.73 -12.15 -9.88
CA LEU A 180 -11.32 -12.58 -9.82
C LEU A 180 -10.87 -12.94 -8.39
N GLY A 181 -11.77 -12.90 -7.40
CA GLY A 181 -11.49 -13.32 -6.03
C GLY A 181 -10.58 -12.37 -5.24
N GLY A 182 -10.62 -11.07 -5.53
CA GLY A 182 -9.82 -10.06 -4.83
C GLY A 182 -10.03 -10.05 -3.31
N GLU A 183 -8.94 -10.03 -2.55
CA GLU A 183 -8.97 -9.96 -1.09
C GLU A 183 -9.38 -8.58 -0.56
N GLY A 184 -9.18 -7.53 -1.37
CA GLY A 184 -9.58 -6.16 -1.08
C GLY A 184 -10.06 -5.37 -2.30
N TYR A 185 -10.57 -4.17 -2.04
CA TYR A 185 -10.89 -3.17 -3.04
C TYR A 185 -10.44 -1.80 -2.54
N VAL A 186 -9.61 -1.11 -3.33
CA VAL A 186 -8.96 0.14 -2.95
C VAL A 186 -9.73 1.35 -3.49
N PHE A 187 -9.72 2.43 -2.71
CA PHE A 187 -10.12 3.77 -3.13
C PHE A 187 -8.94 4.70 -2.88
N TRP A 188 -8.30 5.13 -3.97
CA TRP A 188 -7.35 6.24 -3.95
C TRP A 188 -7.99 7.48 -4.56
N GLY A 189 -8.13 8.53 -3.76
CA GLY A 189 -8.85 9.76 -4.09
C GLY A 189 -8.09 10.73 -4.99
N GLY A 190 -7.40 10.26 -6.04
CA GLY A 190 -6.45 11.11 -6.80
C GLY A 190 -7.02 12.41 -7.39
N ARG A 191 -8.35 12.54 -7.58
CA ARG A 191 -9.02 13.81 -7.92
C ARG A 191 -10.04 14.27 -6.88
N GLU A 192 -10.18 13.54 -5.78
CA GLU A 192 -11.11 13.81 -4.68
C GLU A 192 -10.44 14.81 -3.72
N GLY A 193 -10.43 16.07 -4.13
CA GLY A 193 -9.75 17.16 -3.46
C GLY A 193 -9.98 18.46 -4.22
N TYR A 194 -9.17 19.48 -3.94
CA TYR A 194 -9.29 20.76 -4.63
C TYR A 194 -7.94 21.29 -5.13
N GLU A 195 -8.02 22.17 -6.13
CA GLU A 195 -6.90 22.99 -6.59
C GLU A 195 -6.97 24.40 -5.99
N THR A 196 -8.18 24.95 -5.79
CA THR A 196 -8.41 26.24 -5.15
C THR A 196 -9.70 26.22 -4.33
N LEU A 197 -9.69 26.82 -3.14
CA LEU A 197 -10.90 26.91 -2.30
C LEU A 197 -11.93 27.91 -2.85
N LEU A 198 -11.54 28.80 -3.77
CA LEU A 198 -12.42 29.86 -4.30
C LEU A 198 -13.62 29.31 -5.08
N ASN A 199 -13.54 28.08 -5.58
CA ASN A 199 -14.60 27.42 -6.34
C ASN A 199 -15.02 26.07 -5.73
N THR A 200 -14.64 25.79 -4.49
CA THR A 200 -14.90 24.51 -3.82
C THR A 200 -15.88 24.70 -2.68
N ASP A 201 -17.05 24.04 -2.77
CA ASP A 201 -17.91 23.81 -1.62
C ASP A 201 -17.44 22.55 -0.91
N LEU A 202 -16.49 22.73 0.02
CA LEU A 202 -15.85 21.65 0.75
C LEU A 202 -16.86 20.75 1.47
N GLY A 203 -17.92 21.34 2.05
CA GLY A 203 -18.95 20.59 2.77
C GLY A 203 -19.75 19.69 1.83
N LEU A 204 -20.21 20.24 0.70
CA LEU A 204 -20.95 19.46 -0.29
C LEU A 204 -20.13 18.32 -0.89
N GLU A 205 -18.87 18.58 -1.23
CA GLU A 205 -17.97 17.59 -1.81
C GLU A 205 -17.71 16.41 -0.85
N LEU A 206 -17.40 16.70 0.42
CA LEU A 206 -17.20 15.66 1.44
C LEU A 206 -18.49 14.85 1.70
N GLU A 207 -19.64 15.51 1.71
CA GLU A 207 -20.94 14.83 1.82
C GLU A 207 -21.21 13.90 0.62
N ASN A 208 -20.88 14.33 -0.60
CA ASN A 208 -21.00 13.49 -1.78
C ASN A 208 -20.02 12.31 -1.78
N LEU A 209 -18.77 12.53 -1.34
CA LEU A 209 -17.81 11.45 -1.14
C LEU A 209 -18.34 10.42 -0.13
N ALA A 210 -18.93 10.86 0.97
CA ALA A 210 -19.52 9.97 1.97
C ALA A 210 -20.72 9.19 1.41
N ARG A 211 -21.60 9.83 0.62
CA ARG A 211 -22.70 9.15 -0.10
C ARG A 211 -22.15 8.07 -1.03
N PHE A 212 -21.12 8.41 -1.80
CA PHE A 212 -20.50 7.53 -2.78
C PHE A 212 -19.91 6.27 -2.12
N LEU A 213 -19.11 6.43 -1.07
CA LEU A 213 -18.51 5.32 -0.34
C LEU A 213 -19.57 4.43 0.31
N ARG A 214 -20.65 5.03 0.87
CA ARG A 214 -21.78 4.25 1.41
C ARG A 214 -22.48 3.42 0.33
N MET A 215 -22.74 4.02 -0.84
CA MET A 215 -23.32 3.28 -1.99
C MET A 215 -22.42 2.12 -2.42
N ALA A 216 -21.10 2.31 -2.43
CA ALA A 216 -20.16 1.23 -2.75
C ALA A 216 -20.23 0.10 -1.72
N VAL A 217 -20.30 0.41 -0.42
CA VAL A 217 -20.46 -0.59 0.65
C VAL A 217 -21.79 -1.35 0.52
N GLU A 218 -22.89 -0.63 0.29
CA GLU A 218 -24.22 -1.22 0.09
C GLU A 218 -24.24 -2.13 -1.15
N TYR A 219 -23.60 -1.71 -2.23
CA TYR A 219 -23.50 -2.52 -3.44
C TYR A 219 -22.63 -3.76 -3.22
N ALA A 220 -21.48 -3.62 -2.55
CA ALA A 220 -20.62 -4.73 -2.17
C ALA A 220 -21.39 -5.78 -1.35
N LYS A 221 -22.18 -5.36 -0.36
CA LYS A 221 -23.08 -6.24 0.41
C LYS A 221 -24.11 -6.91 -0.51
N LYS A 222 -24.75 -6.15 -1.41
CA LYS A 222 -25.76 -6.66 -2.36
C LYS A 222 -25.21 -7.75 -3.28
N ILE A 223 -23.97 -7.60 -3.76
CA ILE A 223 -23.34 -8.60 -4.62
C ILE A 223 -22.59 -9.68 -3.82
N GLY A 224 -22.54 -9.60 -2.48
CA GLY A 224 -21.80 -10.55 -1.65
C GLY A 224 -20.29 -10.50 -1.87
N PHE A 225 -19.72 -9.31 -2.05
CA PHE A 225 -18.28 -9.09 -2.02
C PHE A 225 -17.78 -9.14 -0.58
N THR A 226 -16.73 -9.92 -0.33
CA THR A 226 -16.17 -10.19 1.00
C THR A 226 -14.74 -9.67 1.17
N GLY A 227 -14.24 -8.91 0.20
CA GLY A 227 -12.94 -8.27 0.30
C GLY A 227 -12.99 -7.05 1.23
N GLN A 228 -11.84 -6.69 1.79
CA GLN A 228 -11.71 -5.51 2.64
C GLN A 228 -11.74 -4.24 1.78
N PHE A 229 -12.57 -3.26 2.15
CA PHE A 229 -12.49 -1.93 1.56
C PHE A 229 -11.32 -1.16 2.18
N LEU A 230 -10.52 -0.53 1.32
CA LEU A 230 -9.29 0.16 1.69
C LEU A 230 -9.35 1.60 1.19
N ILE A 231 -9.17 2.58 2.07
CA ILE A 231 -8.81 3.96 1.68
C ILE A 231 -7.28 4.02 1.60
N GLU A 232 -6.76 4.69 0.58
CA GLU A 232 -5.33 4.91 0.39
C GLU A 232 -5.00 6.39 0.54
N PRO A 233 -4.56 6.84 1.73
CA PRO A 233 -4.34 8.25 1.99
C PRO A 233 -3.20 8.82 1.15
N LYS A 234 -3.37 10.06 0.68
CA LYS A 234 -2.34 10.87 0.05
C LYS A 234 -2.64 12.35 0.32
N PRO A 235 -1.64 13.20 0.61
CA PRO A 235 -1.87 14.59 0.98
C PRO A 235 -2.27 15.52 -0.19
N LYS A 236 -1.77 15.22 -1.40
CA LYS A 236 -1.79 16.07 -2.59
C LYS A 236 -1.24 15.30 -3.78
N GLU A 237 -1.15 15.96 -4.93
CA GLU A 237 -0.67 15.44 -6.20
C GLU A 237 -1.56 14.32 -6.79
N PRO A 238 -2.38 14.64 -7.80
CA PRO A 238 -2.35 15.85 -8.63
C PRO A 238 -3.15 17.05 -8.07
N THR A 239 -3.90 16.89 -6.98
CA THR A 239 -4.63 18.00 -6.35
C THR A 239 -3.69 18.88 -5.51
N LYS A 240 -4.12 20.11 -5.18
CA LYS A 240 -3.38 20.99 -4.26
C LYS A 240 -3.59 20.58 -2.79
N HIS A 241 -4.72 19.94 -2.50
CA HIS A 241 -5.05 19.26 -1.27
C HIS A 241 -6.01 18.12 -1.59
N GLN A 242 -5.67 16.91 -1.18
CA GLN A 242 -6.53 15.74 -1.30
C GLN A 242 -7.20 15.45 0.05
N TYR A 243 -8.47 15.02 0.04
CA TYR A 243 -9.29 14.95 1.25
C TYR A 243 -8.88 13.84 2.22
N ASP A 244 -8.50 12.68 1.70
CA ASP A 244 -7.87 11.59 2.45
C ASP A 244 -6.38 11.88 2.67
N PHE A 245 -6.08 13.00 3.35
CA PHE A 245 -4.74 13.58 3.46
C PHE A 245 -3.69 12.65 4.09
N ASP A 246 -4.07 12.00 5.19
CA ASP A 246 -3.30 11.02 5.96
C ASP A 246 -4.28 10.09 6.70
N VAL A 247 -3.76 9.08 7.43
CA VAL A 247 -4.58 8.13 8.19
C VAL A 247 -5.52 8.83 9.18
N ALA A 248 -5.04 9.85 9.89
CA ALA A 248 -5.84 10.55 10.90
C ALA A 248 -7.00 11.33 10.28
N THR A 249 -6.74 12.02 9.17
CA THR A 249 -7.72 12.82 8.42
C THR A 249 -8.76 11.92 7.77
N ALA A 250 -8.31 10.85 7.09
CA ALA A 250 -9.21 9.86 6.50
C ALA A 250 -10.05 9.17 7.59
N TYR A 251 -9.47 8.84 8.74
CA TYR A 251 -10.22 8.28 9.87
C TYR A 251 -11.27 9.25 10.42
N ALA A 252 -10.93 10.53 10.59
CA ALA A 252 -11.87 11.55 11.05
C ALA A 252 -13.08 11.65 10.10
N PHE A 253 -12.83 11.67 8.79
CA PHE A 253 -13.88 11.65 7.78
C PHE A 253 -14.76 10.39 7.88
N LEU A 254 -14.14 9.21 7.93
CA LEU A 254 -14.88 7.95 8.01
C LEU A 254 -15.71 7.86 9.30
N LYS A 255 -15.15 8.31 10.43
CA LYS A 255 -15.81 8.29 11.73
C LYS A 255 -17.00 9.24 11.76
N ASN A 256 -16.83 10.46 11.25
CA ASN A 256 -17.87 11.48 11.20
C ASN A 256 -19.09 11.05 10.37
N HIS A 257 -18.89 10.20 9.36
CA HIS A 257 -19.95 9.72 8.47
C HIS A 257 -20.41 8.27 8.76
N GLY A 258 -19.96 7.66 9.86
CA GLY A 258 -20.34 6.29 10.24
C GLY A 258 -19.90 5.23 9.21
N LEU A 259 -18.75 5.44 8.58
CA LEU A 259 -18.16 4.53 7.59
C LEU A 259 -16.96 3.74 8.14
N ASP A 260 -16.43 4.10 9.31
CA ASP A 260 -15.17 3.55 9.84
C ASP A 260 -15.21 2.02 10.05
N GLU A 261 -16.37 1.42 10.30
CA GLU A 261 -16.52 -0.03 10.45
C GLU A 261 -16.24 -0.82 9.15
N TYR A 262 -16.39 -0.19 7.98
CA TYR A 262 -16.27 -0.86 6.70
C TYR A 262 -14.88 -0.76 6.07
N PHE A 263 -14.11 0.26 6.46
CA PHE A 263 -12.86 0.61 5.81
C PHE A 263 -11.65 0.34 6.71
N LYS A 264 -10.54 0.03 6.05
CA LYS A 264 -9.19 0.02 6.60
C LYS A 264 -8.28 0.85 5.69
N PHE A 265 -7.01 0.97 6.04
CA PHE A 265 -6.05 1.76 5.26
C PHE A 265 -5.09 0.89 4.45
N ASN A 266 -4.91 1.27 3.19
CA ASN A 266 -3.76 0.91 2.37
C ASN A 266 -2.73 2.04 2.53
N ILE A 267 -1.56 1.75 3.09
CA ILE A 267 -0.60 2.80 3.46
C ILE A 267 0.59 2.72 2.52
N GLU A 268 0.91 3.84 1.90
CA GLU A 268 2.06 3.98 1.03
C GLU A 268 3.17 4.82 1.68
N ALA A 269 4.42 4.39 1.55
CA ALA A 269 5.56 5.08 2.14
C ALA A 269 5.80 6.48 1.54
N ASN A 270 5.72 6.63 0.21
CA ASN A 270 5.93 7.93 -0.41
C ASN A 270 4.77 8.89 -0.09
N HIS A 271 3.52 8.42 -0.02
CA HIS A 271 2.39 9.25 0.42
C HIS A 271 2.54 9.73 1.87
N ALA A 272 2.93 8.83 2.80
CA ALA A 272 3.16 9.17 4.20
C ALA A 272 4.20 10.30 4.35
N THR A 273 5.34 10.15 3.67
CA THR A 273 6.44 11.13 3.72
C THR A 273 6.08 12.45 3.03
N LEU A 274 5.30 12.41 1.96
CA LEU A 274 4.80 13.61 1.29
C LEU A 274 3.84 14.42 2.18
N ALA A 275 3.20 13.78 3.16
CA ALA A 275 2.31 14.40 4.16
C ALA A 275 3.07 14.98 5.35
N GLY A 276 4.39 14.79 5.41
CA GLY A 276 5.23 15.21 6.54
C GLY A 276 5.35 14.17 7.66
N HIS A 277 4.88 12.94 7.43
CA HIS A 277 4.92 11.84 8.40
C HIS A 277 5.99 10.82 8.02
N THR A 278 6.48 10.04 8.98
CA THR A 278 7.28 8.86 8.64
C THR A 278 6.36 7.71 8.22
N PHE A 279 6.86 6.79 7.39
CA PHE A 279 6.09 5.59 7.04
C PHE A 279 5.69 4.78 8.29
N GLN A 280 6.59 4.68 9.29
CA GLN A 280 6.29 4.04 10.57
C GLN A 280 5.16 4.76 11.33
N HIS A 281 5.08 6.09 11.29
CA HIS A 281 4.03 6.85 11.97
C HIS A 281 2.64 6.45 11.46
N GLU A 282 2.45 6.47 10.14
CA GLU A 282 1.16 6.13 9.52
C GLU A 282 0.76 4.67 9.79
N LEU A 283 1.73 3.75 9.73
CA LEU A 283 1.51 2.35 10.11
C LEU A 283 1.10 2.19 11.58
N ARG A 284 1.77 2.90 12.49
CA ARG A 284 1.44 2.89 13.92
C ARG A 284 0.03 3.44 14.15
N MET A 285 -0.31 4.57 13.53
CA MET A 285 -1.64 5.19 13.63
C MET A 285 -2.73 4.24 13.16
N ALA A 286 -2.58 3.65 11.97
CA ALA A 286 -3.55 2.68 11.47
C ALA A 286 -3.68 1.45 12.37
N ARG A 287 -2.56 0.96 12.93
CA ARG A 287 -2.55 -0.18 13.85
C ARG A 287 -3.32 0.12 15.14
N ILE A 288 -3.05 1.24 15.82
CA ILE A 288 -3.72 1.56 17.09
C ILE A 288 -5.21 1.86 16.91
N LEU A 289 -5.62 2.33 15.73
CA LEU A 289 -7.03 2.47 15.35
C LEU A 289 -7.72 1.12 15.03
N GLY A 290 -6.96 0.02 14.93
CA GLY A 290 -7.46 -1.27 14.47
C GLY A 290 -7.80 -1.30 12.97
N LYS A 291 -7.25 -0.35 12.20
CA LYS A 291 -7.56 -0.11 10.78
C LYS A 291 -6.39 -0.37 9.84
N PHE A 292 -5.32 -1.02 10.30
CA PHE A 292 -4.26 -1.52 9.43
C PHE A 292 -4.80 -2.57 8.45
N GLY A 293 -4.70 -2.29 7.14
CA GLY A 293 -5.25 -3.10 6.06
C GLY A 293 -4.19 -3.72 5.16
N SER A 294 -3.52 -2.88 4.36
CA SER A 294 -2.50 -3.29 3.37
C SER A 294 -1.41 -2.21 3.25
N ILE A 295 -0.35 -2.51 2.50
CA ILE A 295 0.76 -1.60 2.25
C ILE A 295 1.07 -1.52 0.76
N ASP A 296 1.31 -0.31 0.29
CA ASP A 296 2.06 -0.06 -0.94
C ASP A 296 3.54 0.19 -0.60
N ALA A 297 4.36 -0.75 -1.04
CA ALA A 297 5.76 -0.91 -0.69
C ALA A 297 6.64 -0.17 -1.71
N ASN A 298 6.78 1.13 -1.51
CA ASN A 298 7.68 1.98 -2.27
C ASN A 298 8.54 2.85 -1.34
N GLN A 299 9.24 3.82 -1.91
CA GLN A 299 10.04 4.79 -1.18
C GLN A 299 10.01 6.13 -1.92
N GLY A 300 9.88 7.21 -1.15
CA GLY A 300 10.05 8.59 -1.64
C GLY A 300 11.49 9.10 -1.58
N ASP A 301 11.71 10.26 -2.18
CA ASP A 301 12.88 11.07 -1.91
C ASP A 301 12.44 12.25 -1.02
N LEU A 302 12.92 12.28 0.23
CA LEU A 302 12.54 13.29 1.22
C LEU A 302 12.93 14.72 0.82
N LEU A 303 13.81 14.88 -0.17
CA LEU A 303 14.23 16.18 -0.69
C LEU A 303 13.40 16.62 -1.90
N LEU A 304 12.52 15.76 -2.43
CA LEU A 304 11.67 16.03 -3.59
C LEU A 304 10.21 16.11 -3.15
N GLY A 305 9.53 17.20 -3.50
CA GLY A 305 8.17 17.49 -3.07
C GLY A 305 7.06 16.82 -3.89
N TRP A 306 7.35 15.67 -4.52
CA TRP A 306 6.44 14.91 -5.38
C TRP A 306 6.67 13.41 -5.24
N ASP A 307 5.77 12.64 -5.81
CA ASP A 307 5.78 11.19 -5.76
C ASP A 307 6.81 10.56 -6.71
N THR A 308 7.80 9.87 -6.14
CA THR A 308 8.89 9.29 -6.92
C THR A 308 8.68 7.82 -7.23
N ASP A 309 7.85 7.12 -6.47
CA ASP A 309 7.50 5.70 -6.57
C ASP A 309 8.75 4.81 -6.72
N GLN A 310 9.79 5.04 -5.91
CA GLN A 310 11.01 4.22 -5.98
C GLN A 310 10.76 2.84 -5.36
N PHE A 311 11.44 1.83 -5.90
CA PHE A 311 11.53 0.57 -5.16
C PHE A 311 12.21 0.81 -3.81
N PRO A 312 11.74 0.16 -2.74
CA PRO A 312 12.25 0.35 -1.39
C PRO A 312 13.64 -0.29 -1.28
N THR A 313 14.64 0.50 -0.89
CA THR A 313 16.03 0.04 -0.77
C THR A 313 16.65 0.35 0.60
N ASN A 314 15.89 1.01 1.48
CA ASN A 314 16.33 1.35 2.83
C ASN A 314 15.87 0.32 3.87
N ILE A 315 16.84 -0.41 4.44
CA ILE A 315 16.58 -1.43 5.46
C ILE A 315 16.05 -0.86 6.78
N TYR A 316 16.32 0.41 7.12
CA TYR A 316 15.78 1.02 8.34
C TYR A 316 14.26 1.19 8.22
N ASP A 317 13.80 1.68 7.08
CA ASP A 317 12.39 1.91 6.80
C ASP A 317 11.62 0.59 6.74
N THR A 318 12.13 -0.42 6.02
CA THR A 318 11.47 -1.72 5.97
C THR A 318 11.47 -2.45 7.32
N THR A 319 12.53 -2.29 8.13
CA THR A 319 12.54 -2.83 9.51
C THR A 319 11.45 -2.20 10.37
N LEU A 320 11.38 -0.87 10.41
CA LEU A 320 10.39 -0.16 11.22
C LEU A 320 8.96 -0.37 10.72
N ALA A 321 8.77 -0.47 9.41
CA ALA A 321 7.49 -0.81 8.80
C ALA A 321 7.03 -2.21 9.20
N MET A 322 7.87 -3.22 8.98
CA MET A 322 7.53 -4.60 9.32
C MET A 322 7.39 -4.83 10.82
N TYR A 323 8.06 -4.04 11.66
CA TYR A 323 7.82 -4.04 13.11
C TYR A 323 6.36 -3.69 13.42
N GLU A 324 5.78 -2.68 12.77
CA GLU A 324 4.37 -2.35 12.95
C GLU A 324 3.44 -3.45 12.42
N VAL A 325 3.77 -4.05 11.27
CA VAL A 325 2.99 -5.16 10.70
C VAL A 325 2.97 -6.37 11.64
N ILE A 326 4.12 -6.76 12.19
CA ILE A 326 4.21 -7.87 13.14
C ILE A 326 3.42 -7.55 14.41
N LYS A 327 3.56 -6.34 14.96
CA LYS A 327 2.79 -5.91 16.13
C LYS A 327 1.28 -5.77 15.85
N ALA A 328 0.86 -5.63 14.60
CA ALA A 328 -0.54 -5.68 14.17
C ALA A 328 -1.08 -7.12 14.06
N GLY A 329 -0.24 -8.14 14.20
CA GLY A 329 -0.58 -9.55 14.01
C GLY A 329 -0.35 -10.08 12.59
N GLY A 330 0.39 -9.35 11.76
CA GLY A 330 0.62 -9.66 10.35
C GLY A 330 -0.51 -9.22 9.42
N PHE A 331 -0.35 -9.46 8.12
CA PHE A 331 -1.42 -9.19 7.15
C PHE A 331 -2.58 -10.18 7.29
N THR A 332 -3.78 -9.70 6.94
CA THR A 332 -4.97 -10.54 6.77
C THR A 332 -5.38 -10.55 5.30
N LYS A 333 -6.18 -9.58 4.88
CA LYS A 333 -6.63 -9.32 3.50
C LYS A 333 -5.85 -8.16 2.87
N GLY A 334 -4.53 -8.26 2.93
CA GLY A 334 -3.58 -7.25 2.47
C GLY A 334 -2.20 -7.87 2.28
N GLY A 335 -1.26 -7.08 1.80
CA GLY A 335 0.11 -7.52 1.54
C GLY A 335 1.01 -6.33 1.21
N LEU A 336 2.18 -6.63 0.66
CA LEU A 336 3.15 -5.64 0.18
C LEU A 336 3.02 -5.53 -1.34
N ASN A 337 2.16 -4.63 -1.82
CA ASN A 337 2.07 -4.33 -3.24
C ASN A 337 3.19 -3.37 -3.64
N PHE A 338 3.98 -3.72 -4.65
CA PHE A 338 5.02 -2.83 -5.15
C PHE A 338 4.40 -1.75 -6.03
N ASP A 339 3.80 -0.73 -5.41
CA ASP A 339 3.44 0.52 -6.07
C ASP A 339 4.69 1.38 -6.35
N ALA A 340 5.59 0.79 -7.14
CA ALA A 340 6.89 1.32 -7.45
C ALA A 340 7.18 1.14 -8.94
N LYS A 341 7.92 2.09 -9.50
CA LYS A 341 8.37 2.07 -10.89
C LYS A 341 9.88 2.09 -10.99
N VAL A 342 10.40 1.48 -12.04
CA VAL A 342 11.80 1.65 -12.44
C VAL A 342 12.08 3.12 -12.75
N ARG A 343 13.32 3.56 -12.56
CA ARG A 343 13.69 4.93 -12.93
C ARG A 343 13.57 5.08 -14.45
N ARG A 344 13.32 6.31 -14.93
CA ARG A 344 13.19 6.58 -16.38
C ARG A 344 14.39 6.10 -17.20
N ALA A 345 15.59 6.16 -16.63
CA ALA A 345 16.83 5.66 -17.25
C ALA A 345 17.06 4.16 -17.08
N SER A 346 16.30 3.47 -16.22
CA SER A 346 16.27 2.02 -16.05
C SER A 346 15.20 1.45 -16.98
N TYR A 347 15.43 1.62 -18.28
CA TYR A 347 14.42 1.45 -19.32
C TYR A 347 14.34 0.02 -19.87
N LYS A 348 15.30 -0.84 -19.53
CA LYS A 348 15.36 -2.18 -20.09
C LYS A 348 14.40 -3.12 -19.36
N VAL A 349 14.27 -4.34 -19.89
CA VAL A 349 13.35 -5.35 -19.36
C VAL A 349 13.90 -5.94 -18.06
N GLU A 350 15.21 -6.24 -18.02
CA GLU A 350 15.89 -6.76 -16.83
C GLU A 350 15.79 -5.82 -15.63
N ASP A 351 15.68 -4.50 -15.86
CA ASP A 351 15.53 -3.50 -14.82
C ASP A 351 14.21 -3.66 -14.03
N LEU A 352 13.14 -4.16 -14.67
CA LEU A 352 11.89 -4.49 -13.97
C LEU A 352 12.13 -5.58 -12.93
N PHE A 353 12.89 -6.62 -13.29
CA PHE A 353 13.21 -7.72 -12.40
C PHE A 353 14.16 -7.26 -11.29
N ILE A 354 15.21 -6.52 -11.63
CA ILE A 354 16.17 -5.99 -10.65
C ILE A 354 15.47 -5.10 -9.62
N GLY A 355 14.59 -4.19 -10.06
CA GLY A 355 13.83 -3.32 -9.16
C GLY A 355 12.99 -4.11 -8.15
N HIS A 356 12.23 -5.10 -8.62
CA HIS A 356 11.43 -5.96 -7.75
C HIS A 356 12.29 -6.82 -6.82
N ILE A 357 13.38 -7.41 -7.31
CA ILE A 357 14.30 -8.21 -6.49
C ILE A 357 14.84 -7.40 -5.32
N VAL A 358 15.29 -6.16 -5.59
CA VAL A 358 15.81 -5.28 -4.55
C VAL A 358 14.71 -4.94 -3.53
N GLY A 359 13.51 -4.61 -3.98
CA GLY A 359 12.38 -4.33 -3.08
C GLY A 359 12.02 -5.53 -2.20
N MET A 360 11.95 -6.72 -2.80
CA MET A 360 11.62 -7.97 -2.11
C MET A 360 12.69 -8.36 -1.09
N ASP A 361 13.97 -8.28 -1.46
CA ASP A 361 15.08 -8.56 -0.55
C ASP A 361 15.13 -7.57 0.62
N THR A 362 14.91 -6.27 0.36
CA THR A 362 14.94 -5.23 1.39
C THR A 362 13.81 -5.42 2.40
N PHE A 363 12.60 -5.77 1.96
CA PHE A 363 11.48 -6.08 2.85
C PHE A 363 11.63 -7.41 3.57
N ALA A 364 12.16 -8.45 2.91
CA ALA A 364 12.44 -9.74 3.55
C ALA A 364 13.48 -9.60 4.68
N LEU A 365 14.55 -8.82 4.45
CA LEU A 365 15.54 -8.51 5.47
C LEU A 365 14.95 -7.67 6.60
N GLY A 366 14.20 -6.60 6.27
CA GLY A 366 13.52 -5.77 7.25
C GLY A 366 12.55 -6.57 8.14
N PHE A 367 11.79 -7.51 7.56
CA PHE A 367 10.94 -8.42 8.31
C PHE A 367 11.73 -9.28 9.30
N LYS A 368 12.84 -9.90 8.88
CA LYS A 368 13.66 -10.75 9.75
C LYS A 368 14.27 -9.96 10.93
N ILE A 369 14.70 -8.72 10.69
CA ILE A 369 15.23 -7.84 11.73
C ILE A 369 14.11 -7.44 12.70
N ALA A 370 12.97 -6.99 12.16
CA ALA A 370 11.79 -6.62 12.94
C ALA A 370 11.27 -7.78 13.79
N TYR A 371 11.26 -8.98 13.23
CA TYR A 371 10.87 -10.21 13.92
C TYR A 371 11.73 -10.48 15.14
N LYS A 372 13.07 -10.34 15.03
CA LYS A 372 13.96 -10.43 16.19
C LYS A 372 13.70 -9.34 17.23
N LEU A 373 13.50 -8.10 16.81
CA LEU A 373 13.19 -6.98 17.73
C LEU A 373 11.92 -7.26 18.54
N VAL A 374 10.87 -7.78 17.90
CA VAL A 374 9.61 -8.15 18.55
C VAL A 374 9.79 -9.37 19.45
N LYS A 375 10.45 -10.43 18.95
CA LYS A 375 10.65 -11.68 19.69
C LYS A 375 11.46 -11.49 20.97
N ASP A 376 12.46 -10.62 20.94
CA ASP A 376 13.30 -10.32 22.10
C ASP A 376 12.67 -9.26 23.03
N GLU A 377 11.49 -8.72 22.67
CA GLU A 377 10.75 -7.69 23.40
C GLU A 377 11.61 -6.50 23.80
N VAL A 378 12.62 -6.18 23.00
CA VAL A 378 13.70 -5.29 23.45
C VAL A 378 13.24 -3.83 23.55
N LEU A 379 12.34 -3.42 22.65
CA LEU A 379 11.68 -2.11 22.70
C LEU A 379 10.47 -2.13 23.66
N ASP A 380 9.73 -3.25 23.71
CA ASP A 380 8.52 -3.37 24.52
C ASP A 380 8.83 -3.30 26.02
N ARG A 381 9.90 -3.98 26.48
CA ARG A 381 10.35 -3.89 27.87
C ARG A 381 10.79 -2.49 28.27
N PHE A 382 11.46 -1.77 27.37
CA PHE A 382 11.83 -0.38 27.62
C PHE A 382 10.59 0.52 27.75
N ILE A 383 9.61 0.35 26.86
CA ILE A 383 8.35 1.10 26.92
C ILE A 383 7.56 0.76 28.19
N GLU A 384 7.47 -0.52 28.55
CA GLU A 384 6.77 -0.96 29.76
C GLU A 384 7.36 -0.31 31.02
N GLU A 385 8.68 -0.30 31.17
CA GLU A 385 9.34 0.36 32.30
C GLU A 385 9.14 1.88 32.27
N LYS A 386 9.27 2.50 31.08
CA LYS A 386 9.11 3.96 30.91
C LYS A 386 7.75 4.47 31.38
N TYR A 387 6.68 3.69 31.20
CA TYR A 387 5.31 4.05 31.58
C TYR A 387 4.82 3.34 32.85
N ARG A 388 5.72 2.74 33.64
CA ARG A 388 5.37 1.92 34.81
C ARG A 388 4.50 2.65 35.85
N SER A 389 4.70 3.96 36.03
CA SER A 389 3.94 4.75 37.00
C SER A 389 2.42 4.76 36.76
N PHE A 390 1.96 4.49 35.54
CA PHE A 390 0.53 4.37 35.23
C PHE A 390 -0.08 3.00 35.58
N LYS A 391 0.72 2.04 36.05
CA LYS A 391 0.26 0.72 36.54
C LYS A 391 0.09 0.66 38.05
N GLU A 392 0.60 1.65 38.78
CA GLU A 392 0.67 1.67 40.24
C GLU A 392 0.13 3.01 40.79
N GLY A 393 -0.22 3.06 42.08
CA GLY A 393 -0.57 4.30 42.80
C GLY A 393 -1.57 5.21 42.09
N ILE A 394 -1.32 6.52 42.14
CA ILE A 394 -2.18 7.56 41.52
C ILE A 394 -2.28 7.39 39.99
N GLY A 395 -1.23 6.89 39.33
CA GLY A 395 -1.23 6.72 37.88
C GLY A 395 -2.24 5.67 37.42
N LYS A 396 -2.40 4.59 38.19
CA LYS A 396 -3.45 3.60 37.95
C LYS A 396 -4.84 4.20 38.10
N GLU A 397 -5.06 5.04 39.12
CA GLU A 397 -6.35 5.71 39.32
C GLU A 397 -6.70 6.68 38.19
N ILE A 398 -5.70 7.36 37.61
CA ILE A 398 -5.88 8.19 36.40
C ILE A 398 -6.39 7.33 35.25
N VAL A 399 -5.71 6.22 34.94
CA VAL A 399 -6.08 5.34 33.81
C VAL A 399 -7.45 4.69 34.00
N GLU A 400 -7.82 4.37 35.24
CA GLU A 400 -9.12 3.77 35.57
C GLU A 400 -10.26 4.81 35.69
N GLY A 401 -9.99 6.10 35.48
CA GLY A 401 -11.00 7.17 35.56
C GLY A 401 -11.50 7.45 36.98
N LYS A 402 -10.66 7.18 38.00
CA LYS A 402 -10.97 7.36 39.43
C LYS A 402 -10.34 8.61 40.04
N ALA A 403 -9.49 9.31 39.29
CA ALA A 403 -8.90 10.58 39.67
C ALA A 403 -9.58 11.73 38.90
N ASP A 404 -9.79 12.84 39.59
CA ASP A 404 -10.23 14.11 39.03
C ASP A 404 -9.21 15.21 39.39
N PHE A 405 -9.48 16.45 38.97
CA PHE A 405 -8.53 17.55 39.21
C PHE A 405 -8.34 17.87 40.69
N GLU A 406 -9.38 17.76 41.52
CA GLU A 406 -9.28 18.04 42.96
C GLU A 406 -8.38 17.02 43.66
N LYS A 407 -8.60 15.72 43.38
CA LYS A 407 -7.77 14.65 43.93
C LYS A 407 -6.33 14.71 43.44
N LEU A 408 -6.12 15.07 42.17
CA LEU A 408 -4.77 15.21 41.61
C LEU A 408 -4.02 16.41 42.19
N GLU A 409 -4.72 17.53 42.45
CA GLU A 409 -4.18 18.67 43.16
C GLU A 409 -3.77 18.28 44.58
N GLU A 410 -4.66 17.63 45.35
CA GLU A 410 -4.34 17.14 46.70
C GLU A 410 -3.13 16.20 46.72
N TYR A 411 -3.00 15.32 45.72
CA TYR A 411 -1.86 14.40 45.62
C TYR A 411 -0.52 15.12 45.38
N ILE A 412 -0.52 16.25 44.64
CA ILE A 412 0.71 16.87 44.13
C ILE A 412 1.11 18.16 44.86
N ILE A 413 0.19 18.82 45.58
CA ILE A 413 0.38 20.19 46.08
C ILE A 413 1.61 20.38 46.98
N ASP A 414 1.95 19.37 47.80
CA ASP A 414 3.09 19.42 48.72
C ASP A 414 4.30 18.60 48.22
N LYS A 415 4.27 18.08 46.97
CA LYS A 415 5.36 17.26 46.43
C LYS A 415 6.46 18.15 45.84
N GLU A 416 7.61 18.19 46.50
CA GLU A 416 8.72 19.09 46.13
C GLU A 416 9.45 18.67 44.84
N ASP A 417 9.72 17.36 44.66
CA ASP A 417 10.48 16.83 43.53
C ASP A 417 9.70 15.77 42.73
N ILE A 418 9.87 15.79 41.40
CA ILE A 418 9.33 14.80 40.47
C ILE A 418 10.49 14.16 39.70
N GLU A 419 10.79 12.90 40.00
CA GLU A 419 11.79 12.13 39.26
C GLU A 419 11.28 11.77 37.87
N LEU A 420 12.12 11.99 36.84
CA LEU A 420 11.81 11.70 35.44
C LEU A 420 12.87 10.77 34.83
N PRO A 421 12.47 9.72 34.10
CA PRO A 421 13.41 8.85 33.41
C PRO A 421 13.97 9.53 32.14
N SER A 422 15.20 9.18 31.76
CA SER A 422 15.77 9.57 30.46
C SER A 422 15.00 8.94 29.30
N GLY A 423 14.89 9.66 28.18
CA GLY A 423 14.25 9.17 26.95
C GLY A 423 15.03 8.07 26.21
N LYS A 424 16.34 7.96 26.43
CA LYS A 424 17.25 6.95 25.85
C LYS A 424 17.19 6.81 24.32
N GLN A 425 16.92 7.88 23.59
CA GLN A 425 16.75 7.83 22.14
C GLN A 425 17.99 7.29 21.41
N GLU A 426 19.17 7.82 21.70
CA GLU A 426 20.43 7.41 21.05
C GLU A 426 20.77 5.95 21.36
N TYR A 427 20.41 5.47 22.55
CA TYR A 427 20.54 4.06 22.92
C TYR A 427 19.61 3.19 22.07
N LEU A 428 18.34 3.56 21.94
CA LEU A 428 17.36 2.79 21.14
C LEU A 428 17.72 2.79 19.65
N GLU A 429 18.25 3.88 19.12
CA GLU A 429 18.77 3.95 17.75
C GLU A 429 20.01 3.06 17.58
N SER A 430 20.94 3.07 18.54
CA SER A 430 22.10 2.16 18.52
C SER A 430 21.71 0.68 18.64
N LEU A 431 20.60 0.41 19.33
CA LEU A 431 20.04 -0.92 19.49
C LEU A 431 19.48 -1.42 18.16
N LEU A 432 18.76 -0.58 17.41
CA LEU A 432 18.31 -0.90 16.05
C LEU A 432 19.49 -1.30 15.17
N ASN A 433 20.57 -0.52 15.16
CA ASN A 433 21.82 -0.87 14.43
C ASN A 433 22.37 -2.23 14.86
N SER A 434 22.36 -2.50 16.17
CA SER A 434 22.84 -3.77 16.71
C SER A 434 22.01 -4.96 16.21
N TYR A 435 20.68 -4.81 16.09
CA TYR A 435 19.80 -5.86 15.58
C TYR A 435 19.93 -6.07 14.08
N ILE A 436 20.21 -5.02 13.30
CA ILE A 436 20.57 -5.14 11.89
C ILE A 436 21.82 -6.03 11.75
N VAL A 437 22.90 -5.69 12.46
CA VAL A 437 24.16 -6.44 12.41
C VAL A 437 23.99 -7.89 12.88
N LYS A 438 23.31 -8.11 14.02
CA LYS A 438 23.03 -9.46 14.53
C LYS A 438 22.26 -10.31 13.52
N THR A 439 21.23 -9.75 12.90
CA THR A 439 20.43 -10.48 11.92
C THR A 439 21.26 -10.86 10.72
N ILE A 440 22.03 -9.93 10.15
CA ILE A 440 22.91 -10.19 8.99
C ILE A 440 23.96 -11.25 9.29
N ALA A 441 24.53 -11.25 10.50
CA ALA A 441 25.50 -12.26 10.93
C ALA A 441 24.92 -13.69 10.93
N GLU A 442 23.62 -13.83 11.20
CA GLU A 442 22.92 -15.12 11.25
C GLU A 442 22.31 -15.57 9.91
N LEU A 443 22.25 -14.67 8.91
CA LEU A 443 21.73 -15.03 7.58
C LEU A 443 22.60 -16.09 6.91
N ARG A 444 21.94 -16.94 6.12
CA ARG A 444 22.57 -17.98 5.31
C ARG A 444 23.14 -17.45 4.00
#